data_AF-A0A9P8IC65-F1
#
_entry.id   AF-A0A9P8IC65-F1
#
_cell.length_a   1.000
_cell.length_b   1.000
_cell.length_c   1.000
_cell.angle_alpha   90.00
_cell.angle_beta   90.00
_cell.angle_gamma   90.00
#
_symmetry.space_group_name_H-M   'P 1'
#
loop_
_entity.id
_entity.type
_entity.pdbx_description
1 polymer ?
#
loop_
_entity_poly.entity_id
_entity_poly.type
_entity_poly.pdbx_seq_one_letter_code
_entity_poly.pdbx_strand_id
1 'polypeptide(L)'
;MGGSTSMPGQEGITSVCSPMARTLGDLTYFTRSLLAMKPWTYDHMVHPIGWRDDQERDAKEKKRFRVGVMTDDALQADGHEVVDITPPQPYEALVIASQLLNADGCKTFSSFLRTGEWNDPGAAQMSFYMNIPRPLKYLYYLWVRYVRRDKIWAGLLKDWHEKSVSELWKLAYRREAYKARWHEWWEQEAKLDFLITVPNATPAVPHGGMKQSVSSCGYTFLFNLLDYTAGVLPITHVDRSLDQLPPGFRLHDLNGVARGAYVHYDADKMHGLPVGVQVVGQRLQEEKVLAVMGRIEEAMERWAGGKFELLEID
;
A
#
# COMPACT_ATOMS: atom_id res chain seq x y z
N MET A 1 -0.15 -19.31 11.61
CA MET A 1 0.29 -18.26 12.54
C MET A 1 -0.32 -16.96 12.07
N GLY A 2 -1.56 -16.68 12.49
CA GLY A 2 -2.19 -15.37 12.36
C GLY A 2 -1.21 -14.37 12.93
N GLY A 3 -0.78 -13.44 12.10
CA GLY A 3 0.31 -12.54 12.44
C GLY A 3 -0.02 -11.82 13.74
N SER A 4 0.77 -12.06 14.78
CA SER A 4 0.70 -11.26 16.00
C SER A 4 1.08 -9.83 15.63
N THR A 5 0.09 -8.94 15.61
CA THR A 5 0.30 -7.51 15.41
C THR A 5 1.14 -6.93 16.55
N SER A 6 1.95 -5.92 16.25
CA SER A 6 2.65 -5.12 17.27
C SER A 6 1.71 -4.24 18.09
N MET A 7 0.41 -4.20 17.74
CA MET A 7 -0.65 -3.53 18.50
C MET A 7 -1.80 -4.50 18.83
N PRO A 8 -1.67 -5.35 19.87
CA PRO A 8 -2.71 -6.30 20.25
C PRO A 8 -4.07 -5.63 20.47
N GLY A 9 -5.14 -6.23 19.96
CA GLY A 9 -6.51 -5.70 20.04
C GLY A 9 -6.88 -4.67 18.97
N GLN A 10 -5.93 -4.23 18.14
CA GLN A 10 -6.25 -3.44 16.94
C GLN A 10 -6.81 -4.38 15.86
N GLU A 11 -8.11 -4.25 15.60
CA GLU A 11 -8.81 -5.00 14.54
C GLU A 11 -9.27 -4.10 13.37
N GLY A 12 -8.92 -2.82 13.42
CA GLY A 12 -9.30 -1.84 12.42
C GLY A 12 -8.62 -2.10 11.07
N ILE A 13 -7.39 -2.60 11.07
CA ILE A 13 -6.67 -3.02 9.86
C ILE A 13 -5.91 -4.30 10.22
N THR A 14 -6.27 -5.40 9.59
CA THR A 14 -5.66 -6.70 9.89
C THR A 14 -4.18 -6.71 9.50
N SER A 15 -3.34 -7.20 10.40
CA SER A 15 -1.93 -7.44 10.10
C SER A 15 -1.77 -8.70 9.23
N VAL A 16 -0.87 -8.64 8.27
CA VAL A 16 -0.55 -9.77 7.38
C VAL A 16 0.95 -10.05 7.46
N CYS A 17 1.31 -11.33 7.36
CA CYS A 17 2.69 -11.77 7.22
C CYS A 17 2.83 -12.51 5.88
N SER A 18 3.87 -12.18 5.12
CA SER A 18 4.10 -12.73 3.78
C SER A 18 5.60 -12.88 3.52
N PRO A 19 6.02 -13.82 2.66
CA PRO A 19 7.44 -14.00 2.34
C PRO A 19 7.99 -12.82 1.52
N MET A 20 9.28 -12.56 1.72
CA MET A 20 10.11 -11.77 0.81
C MET A 20 11.20 -12.68 0.28
N ALA A 21 11.41 -12.69 -1.04
CA ALA A 21 12.43 -13.52 -1.67
C ALA A 21 12.99 -12.83 -2.91
N ARG A 22 14.12 -13.34 -3.41
CA ARG A 22 14.79 -12.83 -4.61
C ARG A 22 14.23 -13.40 -5.92
N THR A 23 13.44 -14.47 -5.83
CA THR A 23 12.83 -15.10 -6.99
C THR A 23 11.35 -15.35 -6.75
N LEU A 24 10.54 -15.27 -7.80
CA LEU A 24 9.11 -15.62 -7.75
C LEU A 24 8.89 -17.10 -7.42
N GLY A 25 9.84 -17.96 -7.83
CA GLY A 25 9.85 -19.39 -7.49
C GLY A 25 9.91 -19.61 -5.98
N ASP A 26 10.77 -18.88 -5.27
CA ASP A 26 10.90 -18.98 -3.81
C ASP A 26 9.63 -18.48 -3.09
N LEU A 27 9.03 -17.37 -3.57
CA LEU A 27 7.76 -16.87 -3.02
C LEU A 27 6.64 -17.91 -3.15
N THR A 28 6.55 -18.54 -4.32
CA THR A 28 5.56 -19.58 -4.62
C THR A 28 5.81 -20.83 -3.77
N TYR A 29 7.06 -21.28 -3.70
CA TYR A 29 7.46 -22.44 -2.91
C TYR A 29 7.16 -22.24 -1.43
N PHE A 30 7.54 -21.10 -0.85
CA PHE A 30 7.27 -20.79 0.55
C PHE A 30 5.77 -20.79 0.85
N THR A 31 4.99 -20.08 0.03
CA THR A 31 3.54 -19.94 0.22
C THR A 31 2.84 -21.30 0.11
N ARG A 32 3.19 -22.10 -0.91
CA ARG A 32 2.64 -23.45 -1.10
C ARG A 32 3.01 -24.38 0.05
N SER A 33 4.26 -24.38 0.48
CA SER A 33 4.73 -25.18 1.62
C SER A 33 4.01 -24.80 2.91
N LEU A 34 3.80 -23.50 3.17
CA LEU A 34 3.06 -23.03 4.34
C LEU A 34 1.61 -23.52 4.33
N LEU A 35 0.91 -23.44 3.20
CA LEU A 35 -0.47 -23.94 3.09
C LEU A 35 -0.53 -25.48 3.22
N ALA A 36 0.47 -26.20 2.70
CA ALA A 36 0.56 -27.66 2.81
C ALA A 36 0.70 -28.14 4.27
N MET A 37 1.26 -27.32 5.16
CA MET A 37 1.32 -27.60 6.60
C MET A 37 -0.04 -27.52 7.30
N LYS A 38 -1.11 -27.10 6.61
CA LYS A 38 -2.48 -26.94 7.15
C LYS A 38 -2.51 -26.09 8.43
N PRO A 39 -2.04 -24.83 8.39
CA PRO A 39 -1.92 -23.96 9.58
C PRO A 39 -3.23 -23.79 10.35
N TRP A 40 -4.37 -23.87 9.68
CA TRP A 40 -5.71 -23.84 10.29
C TRP A 40 -5.98 -24.98 11.29
N THR A 41 -5.14 -26.02 11.35
CA THR A 41 -5.27 -27.13 12.32
C THR A 41 -4.73 -26.78 13.71
N TYR A 42 -3.86 -25.78 13.82
CA TYR A 42 -3.25 -25.33 15.08
C TYR A 42 -3.39 -23.82 15.29
N ASP A 43 -4.08 -23.13 14.39
CA ASP A 43 -4.32 -21.69 14.45
C ASP A 43 -5.72 -21.34 13.97
N HIS A 44 -6.56 -20.92 14.92
CA HIS A 44 -7.97 -20.62 14.70
C HIS A 44 -8.24 -19.40 13.81
N MET A 45 -7.24 -18.54 13.59
CA MET A 45 -7.39 -17.32 12.79
C MET A 45 -7.18 -17.57 11.28
N VAL A 46 -6.70 -18.76 10.91
CA VAL A 46 -6.32 -19.07 9.52
C VAL A 46 -7.46 -19.80 8.81
N HIS A 47 -7.83 -19.32 7.62
CA HIS A 47 -8.85 -19.99 6.80
C HIS A 47 -8.36 -21.37 6.33
N PRO A 48 -9.22 -22.39 6.31
CA PRO A 48 -8.87 -23.74 5.87
C PRO A 48 -8.80 -23.85 4.34
N ILE A 49 -7.93 -23.06 3.72
CA ILE A 49 -7.75 -22.97 2.26
C ILE A 49 -6.36 -23.49 1.92
N GLY A 50 -6.32 -24.61 1.19
CA GLY A 50 -5.08 -25.14 0.61
C GLY A 50 -4.72 -24.43 -0.69
N TRP A 51 -3.53 -24.74 -1.23
CA TRP A 51 -3.11 -24.25 -2.54
C TRP A 51 -4.07 -24.69 -3.64
N ARG A 52 -4.57 -23.74 -4.45
CA ARG A 52 -5.49 -23.98 -5.56
C ARG A 52 -4.73 -24.00 -6.89
N ASP A 53 -4.28 -25.19 -7.28
CA ASP A 53 -3.55 -25.41 -8.55
C ASP A 53 -4.35 -24.99 -9.79
N ASP A 54 -5.68 -25.04 -9.72
CA ASP A 54 -6.57 -24.56 -10.77
C ASP A 54 -6.44 -23.04 -10.98
N GLN A 55 -6.44 -22.23 -9.92
CA GLN A 55 -6.30 -20.79 -10.05
C GLN A 55 -4.93 -20.37 -10.60
N GLU A 56 -3.86 -21.05 -10.17
CA GLU A 56 -2.52 -20.83 -10.69
C GLU A 56 -2.42 -21.18 -12.18
N ARG A 57 -2.92 -22.37 -12.55
CA ARG A 57 -2.89 -22.85 -13.94
C ARG A 57 -3.71 -21.94 -14.85
N ASP A 58 -4.94 -21.62 -14.46
CA ASP A 58 -5.83 -20.76 -15.23
C ASP A 58 -5.19 -19.39 -15.48
N ALA A 59 -4.51 -18.82 -14.47
CA ALA A 59 -3.75 -17.58 -14.64
C ALA A 59 -2.56 -17.74 -15.59
N LYS A 60 -1.77 -18.81 -15.50
CA LYS A 60 -0.62 -19.03 -16.39
C LYS A 60 -1.02 -19.24 -17.85
N GLU A 61 -2.11 -19.97 -18.08
CA GLU A 61 -2.58 -20.37 -19.42
C GLU A 61 -3.47 -19.30 -20.08
N LYS A 62 -3.98 -18.32 -19.31
CA LYS A 62 -4.83 -17.26 -19.84
C LYS A 62 -4.09 -16.43 -20.89
N LYS A 63 -4.63 -16.44 -22.12
CA LYS A 63 -4.03 -15.76 -23.27
C LYS A 63 -4.13 -14.24 -23.19
N ARG A 64 -5.27 -13.73 -22.70
CA ARG A 64 -5.57 -12.30 -22.66
C ARG A 64 -6.15 -11.93 -21.31
N PHE A 65 -5.50 -10.98 -20.64
CA PHE A 65 -5.99 -10.38 -19.41
C PHE A 65 -6.70 -9.07 -19.69
N ARG A 66 -7.67 -8.74 -18.82
CA ARG A 66 -8.16 -7.37 -18.63
C ARG A 66 -7.48 -6.77 -17.40
N VAL A 67 -6.56 -5.85 -17.65
CA VAL A 67 -5.65 -5.28 -16.65
C VAL A 67 -6.07 -3.85 -16.35
N GLY A 68 -6.38 -3.59 -15.09
CA GLY A 68 -6.58 -2.23 -14.63
C GLY A 68 -5.24 -1.59 -14.32
N VAL A 69 -5.07 -0.32 -14.67
CA VAL A 69 -3.86 0.43 -14.33
C VAL A 69 -4.25 1.68 -13.55
N MET A 70 -3.65 1.83 -12.37
CA MET A 70 -3.82 3.01 -11.52
C MET A 70 -2.63 3.96 -11.70
N THR A 71 -2.48 4.52 -12.90
CA THR A 71 -1.49 5.55 -13.26
C THR A 71 -2.14 6.62 -14.14
N ASP A 72 -1.49 7.79 -14.26
CA ASP A 72 -1.93 8.84 -15.18
C ASP A 72 -1.51 8.58 -16.64
N ASP A 73 -0.63 7.59 -16.87
CA ASP A 73 -0.09 7.25 -18.19
C ASP A 73 -0.63 5.91 -18.74
N ALA A 74 -0.95 5.89 -20.03
CA ALA A 74 -1.42 4.71 -20.74
C ALA A 74 -0.26 3.73 -21.03
N LEU A 75 -0.35 2.50 -20.52
CA LEU A 75 0.60 1.42 -20.82
C LEU A 75 0.33 0.78 -22.20
N GLN A 76 1.39 0.44 -22.94
CA GLN A 76 1.28 -0.36 -24.17
C GLN A 76 0.95 -1.82 -23.86
N ALA A 77 0.02 -2.38 -24.63
CA ALA A 77 -0.50 -3.72 -24.41
C ALA A 77 0.21 -4.79 -25.27
N ASP A 78 0.77 -5.82 -24.63
CA ASP A 78 1.22 -7.08 -25.28
C ASP A 78 0.01 -7.98 -25.59
N GLY A 79 -0.95 -7.48 -26.39
CA GLY A 79 -2.21 -8.18 -26.71
C GLY A 79 -3.21 -8.30 -25.55
N HIS A 80 -2.93 -7.65 -24.42
CA HIS A 80 -3.84 -7.54 -23.26
C HIS A 80 -4.81 -6.36 -23.40
N GLU A 81 -5.92 -6.39 -22.66
CA GLU A 81 -6.79 -5.23 -22.55
C GLU A 81 -6.34 -4.40 -21.34
N VAL A 82 -5.64 -3.31 -21.59
CA VAL A 82 -5.21 -2.37 -20.56
C VAL A 82 -6.25 -1.25 -20.49
N VAL A 83 -6.83 -1.04 -19.31
CA VAL A 83 -7.84 0.00 -19.07
C VAL A 83 -7.40 0.93 -17.94
N ASP A 84 -7.50 2.23 -18.20
CA ASP A 84 -7.39 3.24 -17.15
C ASP A 84 -8.61 3.13 -16.25
N ILE A 85 -8.38 2.98 -14.95
CA ILE A 85 -9.44 2.76 -14.00
C ILE A 85 -9.75 4.01 -13.18
N THR A 86 -11.03 4.20 -12.87
CA THR A 86 -11.46 5.19 -11.86
C THR A 86 -12.11 4.44 -10.69
N PRO A 87 -11.30 3.90 -9.75
CA PRO A 87 -11.84 3.16 -8.61
C PRO A 87 -12.49 4.09 -7.57
N PRO A 88 -13.19 3.55 -6.56
CA PRO A 88 -13.63 4.35 -5.42
C PRO A 88 -12.43 5.07 -4.77
N GLN A 89 -12.66 6.33 -4.37
CA GLN A 89 -11.60 7.30 -4.10
C GLN A 89 -10.53 6.79 -3.10
N PRO A 90 -9.26 6.61 -3.52
CA PRO A 90 -8.18 6.15 -2.65
C PRO A 90 -7.93 7.02 -1.42
N TYR A 91 -8.20 8.32 -1.52
CA TYR A 91 -8.12 9.25 -0.39
C TYR A 91 -9.08 8.88 0.76
N GLU A 92 -10.26 8.34 0.45
CA GLU A 92 -11.19 7.87 1.48
C GLU A 92 -10.59 6.72 2.28
N ALA A 93 -9.91 5.77 1.61
CA ALA A 93 -9.20 4.70 2.28
C ALA A 93 -8.15 5.25 3.24
N LEU A 94 -7.32 6.21 2.81
CA LEU A 94 -6.29 6.81 3.66
C LEU A 94 -6.91 7.47 4.91
N VAL A 95 -8.05 8.17 4.78
CA VAL A 95 -8.76 8.79 5.90
C VAL A 95 -9.33 7.75 6.87
N ILE A 96 -9.94 6.67 6.38
CA ILE A 96 -10.52 5.61 7.21
C ILE A 96 -9.40 4.85 7.93
N ALA A 97 -8.43 4.38 7.16
CA ALA A 97 -7.35 3.53 7.62
C ALA A 97 -6.47 4.22 8.67
N SER A 98 -6.10 5.47 8.43
CA SER A 98 -5.26 6.23 9.37
C SER A 98 -5.91 6.43 10.74
N GLN A 99 -7.22 6.66 10.77
CA GLN A 99 -7.99 6.76 12.00
C GLN A 99 -8.19 5.41 12.69
N LEU A 100 -8.39 4.32 11.94
CA LEU A 100 -8.51 2.97 12.50
C LEU A 100 -7.20 2.52 13.14
N LEU A 101 -6.07 2.80 12.49
CA LEU A 101 -4.75 2.40 12.98
C LEU A 101 -4.40 3.08 14.31
N ASN A 102 -4.83 4.32 14.49
CA ASN A 102 -4.52 5.14 15.67
C ASN A 102 -5.77 5.43 16.53
N ALA A 103 -6.78 4.57 16.48
CA ALA A 103 -8.07 4.85 17.10
C ALA A 103 -7.99 5.05 18.63
N ASP A 104 -7.00 4.47 19.27
CA ASP A 104 -6.74 4.57 20.71
C ASP A 104 -5.92 5.82 21.11
N GLY A 105 -5.59 6.69 20.14
CA GLY A 105 -4.77 7.87 20.39
C GLY A 105 -3.26 7.57 20.48
N CYS A 106 -2.76 6.54 19.79
CA CYS A 106 -1.35 6.17 19.73
C CYS A 106 -0.79 5.56 21.04
N LYS A 107 -1.67 5.10 21.93
CA LYS A 107 -1.30 4.60 23.26
C LYS A 107 -0.69 3.20 23.20
N THR A 108 -1.28 2.31 22.41
CA THR A 108 -0.91 0.89 22.33
C THR A 108 0.51 0.73 21.80
N PHE A 109 0.86 1.31 20.64
CA PHE A 109 2.22 1.19 20.14
C PHE A 109 3.26 1.87 21.05
N SER A 110 2.87 2.94 21.75
CA SER A 110 3.78 3.63 22.69
C SER A 110 3.94 2.89 24.02
N SER A 111 3.02 1.97 24.37
CA SER A 111 3.01 1.26 25.66
C SER A 111 4.19 0.31 25.88
N PHE A 112 4.88 -0.06 24.80
CA PHE A 112 6.01 -1.00 24.85
C PHE A 112 7.36 -0.31 25.13
N LEU A 113 7.40 1.03 25.09
CA LEU A 113 8.63 1.80 25.32
C LEU A 113 9.09 1.67 26.77
N ARG A 114 10.39 1.40 26.94
CA ARG A 114 11.06 1.40 28.24
C ARG A 114 11.63 2.77 28.58
N THR A 115 12.03 2.94 29.84
CA THR A 115 12.66 4.18 30.29
C THR A 115 13.92 4.45 29.47
N GLY A 116 14.00 5.63 28.85
CA GLY A 116 15.12 6.04 27.99
C GLY A 116 14.95 5.70 26.51
N GLU A 117 13.90 4.97 26.12
CA GLU A 117 13.55 4.73 24.73
C GLU A 117 12.65 5.86 24.18
N TRP A 118 12.69 6.06 22.86
CA TRP A 118 11.85 7.03 22.17
C TRP A 118 11.27 6.42 20.88
N ASN A 119 10.12 6.94 20.48
CA ASN A 119 9.50 6.57 19.20
C ASN A 119 10.34 7.06 18.02
N ASP A 120 10.21 6.39 16.88
CA ASP A 120 10.72 6.93 15.62
C ASP A 120 10.08 8.31 15.32
N PRO A 121 10.72 9.17 14.53
CA PRO A 121 10.24 10.52 14.30
C PRO A 121 8.83 10.62 13.69
N GLY A 122 8.41 9.63 12.90
CA GLY A 122 7.08 9.57 12.30
C GLY A 122 6.01 9.22 13.32
N ALA A 123 6.22 8.18 14.12
CA ALA A 123 5.33 7.84 15.22
C ALA A 123 5.26 8.94 16.29
N ALA A 124 6.40 9.57 16.61
CA ALA A 124 6.44 10.71 17.51
C ALA A 124 5.60 11.89 17.01
N GLN A 125 5.60 12.16 15.69
CA GLN A 125 4.76 13.20 15.09
C GLN A 125 3.26 12.88 15.23
N MET A 126 2.87 11.62 15.01
CA MET A 126 1.49 11.16 15.19
C MET A 126 1.03 11.28 16.64
N SER A 127 1.85 10.80 17.59
CA SER A 127 1.58 10.91 19.02
C SER A 127 1.52 12.37 19.50
N PHE A 128 2.42 13.23 19.01
CA PHE A 128 2.37 14.66 19.32
C PHE A 128 1.04 15.27 18.87
N TYR A 129 0.64 15.05 17.61
CA TYR A 129 -0.63 15.56 17.12
C TYR A 129 -1.81 14.99 17.92
N MET A 130 -1.82 13.68 18.22
CA MET A 130 -2.88 13.04 18.99
C MET A 130 -3.10 13.67 20.37
N ASN A 131 -2.04 14.14 21.03
CA ASN A 131 -2.10 14.75 22.37
C ASN A 131 -2.50 16.23 22.38
N ILE A 132 -2.62 16.89 21.21
CA ILE A 132 -3.11 18.28 21.16
C ILE A 132 -4.58 18.34 21.63
N PRO A 133 -4.96 19.26 22.55
CA PRO A 133 -6.34 19.46 22.95
C PRO A 133 -7.29 19.69 21.77
N ARG A 134 -8.49 19.10 21.82
CA ARG A 134 -9.47 19.12 20.71
C ARG A 134 -9.77 20.54 20.16
N PRO A 135 -9.94 21.59 20.98
CA PRO A 135 -10.17 22.95 20.46
C PRO A 135 -9.00 23.46 19.61
N LEU A 136 -7.76 23.19 20.04
CA LEU A 136 -6.55 23.61 19.31
C LEU A 136 -6.38 22.83 18.00
N LYS A 137 -6.68 21.52 18.00
CA LYS A 137 -6.73 20.72 16.76
C LYS A 137 -7.72 21.30 15.77
N TYR A 138 -8.91 21.68 16.24
CA TYR A 138 -9.94 22.25 15.37
C TYR A 138 -9.50 23.58 14.76
N LEU A 139 -8.88 24.47 15.54
CA LEU A 139 -8.29 25.71 15.03
C LEU A 139 -7.19 25.45 14.00
N TYR A 140 -6.31 24.48 14.27
CA TYR A 140 -5.25 24.10 13.34
C TYR A 140 -5.83 23.50 12.04
N TYR A 141 -6.85 22.66 12.13
CA TYR A 141 -7.61 22.17 10.97
C TYR A 141 -8.16 23.32 10.12
N LEU A 142 -8.80 24.32 10.74
CA LEU A 142 -9.33 25.48 10.02
C LEU A 142 -8.20 26.26 9.33
N TRP A 143 -7.07 26.46 10.02
CA TRP A 143 -5.90 27.12 9.45
C TRP A 143 -5.35 26.35 8.23
N VAL A 144 -5.16 25.03 8.34
CA VAL A 144 -4.70 24.20 7.21
C VAL A 144 -5.68 24.28 6.04
N ARG A 145 -6.99 24.22 6.32
CA ARG A 145 -8.03 24.21 5.29
C ARG A 145 -8.15 25.55 4.56
N TYR A 146 -8.14 26.67 5.28
CA TYR A 146 -8.51 27.97 4.73
C TYR A 146 -7.32 28.91 4.49
N VAL A 147 -6.29 28.84 5.33
CA VAL A 147 -5.08 29.67 5.18
C VAL A 147 -4.05 28.95 4.32
N ARG A 148 -3.70 27.70 4.67
CA ARG A 148 -2.78 26.88 3.85
C ARG A 148 -3.45 26.30 2.59
N ARG A 149 -4.78 26.37 2.51
CA ARG A 149 -5.61 25.91 1.38
C ARG A 149 -5.40 24.44 0.98
N ASP A 150 -4.99 23.62 1.94
CA ASP A 150 -4.70 22.21 1.73
C ASP A 150 -5.87 21.33 2.21
N LYS A 151 -6.83 21.10 1.31
CA LYS A 151 -8.07 20.37 1.63
C LYS A 151 -7.83 18.90 1.95
N ILE A 152 -6.83 18.28 1.31
CA ILE A 152 -6.48 16.86 1.49
C ILE A 152 -5.85 16.66 2.86
N TRP A 153 -4.83 17.45 3.22
CA TRP A 153 -4.23 17.34 4.54
C TRP A 153 -5.21 17.74 5.65
N ALA A 154 -5.99 18.81 5.44
CA ALA A 154 -7.01 19.21 6.41
C ALA A 154 -8.04 18.09 6.67
N GLY A 155 -8.45 17.36 5.64
CA GLY A 155 -9.42 16.27 5.79
C GLY A 155 -8.87 15.09 6.58
N LEU A 156 -7.57 14.77 6.43
CA LEU A 156 -6.91 13.79 7.31
C LEU A 156 -6.91 14.27 8.77
N LEU A 157 -6.54 15.53 9.01
CA LEU A 157 -6.40 16.08 10.35
C LEU A 157 -7.73 16.27 11.11
N LYS A 158 -8.83 16.51 10.40
CA LYS A 158 -10.12 16.97 10.96
C LYS A 158 -10.62 16.05 12.08
N ASP A 159 -10.61 14.74 11.82
CA ASP A 159 -11.15 13.74 12.73
C ASP A 159 -10.02 12.93 13.40
N TRP A 160 -8.78 13.40 13.36
CA TRP A 160 -7.63 12.68 13.89
C TRP A 160 -7.46 12.90 15.42
N HIS A 161 -8.21 12.11 16.18
CA HIS A 161 -8.22 12.07 17.64
C HIS A 161 -8.57 10.66 18.15
N GLU A 162 -8.29 10.39 19.42
CA GLU A 162 -8.73 9.17 20.10
C GLU A 162 -10.25 8.98 19.98
N LYS A 163 -10.67 7.77 19.62
CA LYS A 163 -12.05 7.40 19.33
C LYS A 163 -12.69 6.73 20.53
N SER A 164 -13.91 7.14 20.84
CA SER A 164 -14.79 6.33 21.68
C SER A 164 -15.17 5.03 20.95
N VAL A 165 -15.63 4.03 21.69
CA VAL A 165 -16.12 2.76 21.12
C VAL A 165 -17.20 2.99 20.05
N SER A 166 -18.12 3.93 20.29
CA SER A 166 -19.19 4.25 19.32
C SER A 166 -18.65 4.86 18.03
N GLU A 167 -17.60 5.69 18.10
CA GLU A 167 -16.94 6.25 16.93
C GLU A 167 -16.13 5.19 16.20
N LEU A 168 -15.45 4.30 16.93
CA LEU A 168 -14.71 3.17 16.38
C LEU A 168 -15.64 2.24 15.59
N TRP A 169 -16.81 1.87 16.12
CA TRP A 169 -17.77 1.03 15.41
C TRP A 169 -18.32 1.69 14.15
N LYS A 170 -18.60 3.00 14.18
CA LYS A 170 -18.98 3.75 12.98
C LYS A 170 -17.87 3.74 11.93
N LEU A 171 -16.61 3.85 12.37
CA LEU A 171 -15.46 3.82 11.49
C LEU A 171 -15.23 2.43 10.88
N ALA A 172 -15.41 1.36 11.66
CA ALA A 172 -15.39 -0.01 11.19
C ALA A 172 -16.50 -0.28 10.15
N TYR A 173 -17.72 0.22 10.40
CA TYR A 173 -18.80 0.16 9.41
C TYR A 173 -18.43 0.88 8.11
N ARG A 174 -17.83 2.08 8.20
CA ARG A 174 -17.36 2.83 7.02
C ARG A 174 -16.29 2.05 6.24
N ARG A 175 -15.38 1.35 6.92
CA ARG A 175 -14.42 0.43 6.27
C ARG A 175 -15.15 -0.65 5.48
N GLU A 176 -16.10 -1.36 6.10
CA GLU A 176 -16.83 -2.43 5.39
C GLU A 176 -17.65 -1.89 4.21
N ALA A 177 -18.29 -0.74 4.35
CA ALA A 177 -19.01 -0.09 3.26
C ALA A 177 -18.07 0.33 2.10
N TYR A 178 -16.85 0.78 2.42
CA TYR A 178 -15.83 1.08 1.42
C TYR A 178 -15.35 -0.19 0.69
N LYS A 179 -15.08 -1.27 1.43
CA LYS A 179 -14.72 -2.59 0.87
C LYS A 179 -15.82 -3.13 -0.05
N ALA A 180 -17.08 -3.01 0.36
CA ALA A 180 -18.23 -3.45 -0.44
C ALA A 180 -18.32 -2.68 -1.77
N ARG A 181 -18.17 -1.35 -1.74
CA ARG A 181 -18.16 -0.54 -2.98
C ARG A 181 -17.00 -0.88 -3.90
N TRP A 182 -15.82 -1.15 -3.36
CA TRP A 182 -14.68 -1.62 -4.15
C TRP A 182 -14.94 -2.96 -4.82
N HIS A 183 -15.52 -3.90 -4.07
CA HIS A 183 -15.88 -5.20 -4.62
C HIS A 183 -16.95 -5.09 -5.71
N GLU A 184 -18.01 -4.31 -5.47
CA GLU A 184 -19.07 -4.06 -6.45
C GLU A 184 -18.53 -3.42 -7.73
N TRP A 185 -17.71 -2.37 -7.59
CA TRP A 185 -17.04 -1.73 -8.72
C TRP A 185 -16.16 -2.71 -9.50
N TRP A 186 -15.37 -3.55 -8.81
CA TRP A 186 -14.52 -4.55 -9.45
C TRP A 186 -15.33 -5.56 -10.26
N GLU A 187 -16.43 -6.06 -9.71
CA GLU A 187 -17.26 -7.10 -10.34
C GLU A 187 -18.18 -6.59 -11.44
N GLN A 188 -18.75 -5.39 -11.28
CA GLN A 188 -19.82 -4.90 -12.14
C GLN A 188 -19.32 -3.96 -13.23
N GLU A 189 -18.35 -3.10 -12.89
CA GLU A 189 -17.88 -2.04 -13.79
C GLU A 189 -16.52 -2.40 -14.40
N ALA A 190 -15.53 -2.62 -13.53
CA ALA A 190 -14.14 -2.75 -13.94
C ALA A 190 -13.83 -4.13 -14.54
N LYS A 191 -14.46 -5.21 -14.05
CA LYS A 191 -14.29 -6.63 -14.45
C LYS A 191 -12.85 -6.99 -14.79
N LEU A 192 -11.95 -6.66 -13.87
CA LEU A 192 -10.51 -6.82 -14.04
C LEU A 192 -10.09 -8.23 -13.64
N ASP A 193 -9.09 -8.76 -14.33
CA ASP A 193 -8.37 -9.95 -13.89
C ASP A 193 -7.43 -9.63 -12.72
N PHE A 194 -6.74 -8.49 -12.82
CA PHE A 194 -5.87 -7.94 -11.80
C PHE A 194 -5.64 -6.44 -12.05
N LEU A 195 -5.10 -5.77 -11.04
CA LEU A 195 -4.74 -4.35 -11.05
C LEU A 195 -3.22 -4.20 -10.97
N ILE A 196 -2.66 -3.31 -11.78
CA ILE A 196 -1.29 -2.82 -11.69
C ILE A 196 -1.29 -1.42 -11.09
N THR A 197 -0.40 -1.22 -10.12
CA THR A 197 -0.14 0.08 -9.48
C THR A 197 1.31 0.15 -9.03
N VAL A 198 1.72 1.28 -8.46
CA VAL A 198 3.00 1.43 -7.77
C VAL A 198 2.90 1.04 -6.29
N PRO A 199 3.95 0.45 -5.68
CA PRO A 199 3.98 0.16 -4.25
C PRO A 199 4.21 1.43 -3.40
N ASN A 200 4.82 2.46 -3.97
CA ASN A 200 5.08 3.73 -3.29
C ASN A 200 5.13 4.88 -4.30
N ALA A 201 4.94 6.12 -3.82
CA ALA A 201 4.97 7.32 -4.66
C ALA A 201 6.37 7.67 -5.19
N THR A 202 7.43 7.22 -4.51
CA THR A 202 8.83 7.53 -4.84
C THR A 202 9.72 6.31 -4.58
N PRO A 203 10.94 6.26 -5.17
CA PRO A 203 11.99 5.30 -4.80
C PRO A 203 12.39 5.40 -3.32
N ALA A 204 13.40 4.64 -2.90
CA ALA A 204 13.85 4.63 -1.52
C ALA A 204 14.21 6.05 -1.03
N VAL A 205 13.60 6.46 0.08
CA VAL A 205 13.88 7.75 0.72
C VAL A 205 15.22 7.71 1.46
N PRO A 206 15.95 8.83 1.57
CA PRO A 206 17.19 8.89 2.34
C PRO A 206 16.96 8.56 3.82
N HIS A 207 18.03 8.13 4.51
CA HIS A 207 17.97 7.88 5.95
C HIS A 207 17.40 9.09 6.72
N GLY A 208 16.42 8.85 7.58
CA GLY A 208 15.71 9.90 8.32
C GLY A 208 14.61 10.64 7.53
N GLY A 209 14.48 10.40 6.22
CA GLY A 209 13.48 11.05 5.36
C GLY A 209 12.03 10.71 5.74
N MET A 210 11.79 9.53 6.31
CA MET A 210 10.45 9.11 6.75
C MET A 210 9.81 10.04 7.80
N LYS A 211 10.60 10.89 8.49
CA LYS A 211 10.07 11.95 9.35
C LYS A 211 9.13 12.91 8.60
N GLN A 212 9.38 13.14 7.31
CA GLN A 212 8.64 14.07 6.46
C GLN A 212 7.67 13.34 5.51
N SER A 213 7.88 12.03 5.30
CA SER A 213 7.13 11.18 4.38
C SER A 213 6.23 10.14 5.08
N VAL A 214 5.97 10.27 6.38
CA VAL A 214 5.18 9.30 7.18
C VAL A 214 3.78 9.04 6.61
N SER A 215 3.19 10.02 5.93
CA SER A 215 1.86 9.92 5.32
C SER A 215 1.88 9.44 3.87
N SER A 216 3.05 9.12 3.30
CA SER A 216 3.22 8.75 1.90
C SER A 216 2.91 7.27 1.60
N CYS A 217 2.31 6.53 2.54
CA CYS A 217 1.97 5.11 2.41
C CYS A 217 0.64 4.83 1.67
N GLY A 218 0.03 5.83 1.03
CA GLY A 218 -1.34 5.72 0.49
C GLY A 218 -1.57 4.54 -0.47
N TYR A 219 -0.61 4.22 -1.34
CA TYR A 219 -0.72 3.14 -2.32
C TYR A 219 -0.83 1.76 -1.66
N THR A 220 0.11 1.40 -0.79
CA THR A 220 0.09 0.12 -0.08
C THR A 220 -1.00 0.05 0.98
N PHE A 221 -1.28 1.17 1.65
CA PHE A 221 -2.25 1.20 2.74
C PHE A 221 -3.70 0.99 2.27
N LEU A 222 -3.99 1.32 1.01
CA LEU A 222 -5.27 1.00 0.37
C LEU A 222 -5.56 -0.51 0.40
N PHE A 223 -4.60 -1.35 -0.03
CA PHE A 223 -4.83 -2.79 -0.15
C PHE A 223 -4.82 -3.50 1.20
N ASN A 224 -4.13 -2.95 2.20
CA ASN A 224 -4.27 -3.38 3.60
C ASN A 224 -5.70 -3.12 4.12
N LEU A 225 -6.29 -1.96 3.81
CA LEU A 225 -7.68 -1.67 4.20
C LEU A 225 -8.68 -2.59 3.49
N LEU A 226 -8.43 -2.87 2.20
CA LEU A 226 -9.29 -3.70 1.38
C LEU A 226 -9.19 -5.20 1.71
N ASP A 227 -8.10 -5.64 2.37
CA ASP A 227 -7.77 -7.05 2.57
C ASP A 227 -7.64 -7.79 1.23
N TYR A 228 -6.96 -7.14 0.28
CA TYR A 228 -6.74 -7.66 -1.08
C TYR A 228 -5.32 -8.22 -1.20
N THR A 229 -5.18 -9.25 -2.02
CA THR A 229 -3.87 -9.87 -2.29
C THR A 229 -3.02 -8.91 -3.11
N ALA A 230 -1.84 -8.55 -2.61
CA ALA A 230 -0.89 -7.70 -3.32
C ALA A 230 0.52 -8.31 -3.31
N GLY A 231 1.14 -8.39 -4.48
CA GLY A 231 2.54 -8.79 -4.67
C GLY A 231 3.34 -7.68 -5.34
N VAL A 232 4.62 -7.56 -5.00
CA VAL A 232 5.51 -6.55 -5.57
C VAL A 232 6.70 -7.24 -6.23
N LEU A 233 7.04 -6.82 -7.44
CA LEU A 233 8.25 -7.24 -8.15
C LEU A 233 9.00 -6.03 -8.71
N PRO A 234 10.33 -6.02 -8.65
CA PRO A 234 11.13 -4.96 -9.26
C PRO A 234 11.10 -5.09 -10.79
N ILE A 235 11.02 -3.96 -11.49
CA ILE A 235 10.90 -3.93 -12.96
C ILE A 235 11.97 -3.09 -13.67
N THR A 236 12.52 -2.09 -12.99
CA THR A 236 13.53 -1.19 -13.58
C THR A 236 14.31 -0.47 -12.48
N HIS A 237 15.29 0.33 -12.87
CA HIS A 237 16.00 1.25 -11.98
C HIS A 237 15.66 2.69 -12.33
N VAL A 238 15.81 3.58 -11.35
CA VAL A 238 15.70 5.03 -11.56
C VAL A 238 16.77 5.48 -12.56
N ASP A 239 16.35 6.21 -13.58
CA ASP A 239 17.21 6.82 -14.57
C ASP A 239 17.21 8.35 -14.41
N ARG A 240 18.37 8.93 -14.13
CA ARG A 240 18.51 10.38 -13.89
C ARG A 240 18.10 11.24 -15.09
N SER A 241 18.05 10.70 -16.29
CA SER A 241 17.70 11.41 -17.53
C SER A 241 16.21 11.29 -17.85
N LEU A 242 15.56 10.19 -17.46
CA LEU A 242 14.14 9.95 -17.70
C LEU A 242 13.26 10.42 -16.54
N ASP A 243 13.76 10.31 -15.31
CA ASP A 243 12.99 10.49 -14.09
C ASP A 243 13.15 11.89 -13.48
N GLN A 244 13.60 12.88 -14.25
CA GLN A 244 13.63 14.25 -13.75
C GLN A 244 12.20 14.78 -13.57
N LEU A 245 11.99 15.53 -12.49
CA LEU A 245 10.73 16.24 -12.31
C LEU A 245 10.52 17.25 -13.45
N PRO A 246 9.28 17.44 -13.92
CA PRO A 246 9.01 18.31 -15.05
C PRO A 246 9.45 19.76 -14.77
N PRO A 247 9.86 20.52 -15.80
CA PRO A 247 10.21 21.93 -15.64
C PRO A 247 9.07 22.72 -14.99
N GLY A 248 9.38 23.46 -13.92
CA GLY A 248 8.38 24.24 -13.18
C GLY A 248 7.62 23.46 -12.10
N PHE A 249 7.97 22.20 -11.81
CA PHE A 249 7.49 21.50 -10.63
C PHE A 249 7.84 22.28 -9.35
N ARG A 250 6.83 22.55 -8.51
CA ARG A 250 7.01 23.27 -7.25
C ARG A 250 6.40 22.48 -6.09
N LEU A 251 7.23 22.10 -5.13
CA LEU A 251 6.80 21.40 -3.91
C LEU A 251 5.71 22.14 -3.13
N HIS A 252 5.67 23.48 -3.21
CA HIS A 252 4.66 24.29 -2.53
C HIS A 252 3.25 24.16 -3.14
N ASP A 253 3.14 23.74 -4.40
CA ASP A 253 1.84 23.56 -5.08
C ASP A 253 1.17 22.23 -4.68
N LEU A 254 1.92 21.33 -4.04
CA LEU A 254 1.44 20.03 -3.62
C LEU A 254 0.68 20.10 -2.28
N ASN A 255 -0.30 19.20 -2.13
CA ASN A 255 -0.90 18.93 -0.83
C ASN A 255 0.11 18.27 0.13
N GLY A 256 -0.18 18.29 1.44
CA GLY A 256 0.75 17.81 2.47
C GLY A 256 1.21 16.36 2.31
N VAL A 257 0.37 15.47 1.79
CA VAL A 257 0.73 14.06 1.55
C VAL A 257 1.74 13.97 0.40
N ALA A 258 1.42 14.58 -0.73
CA ALA A 258 2.28 14.58 -1.91
C ALA A 258 3.60 15.34 -1.65
N ARG A 259 3.53 16.48 -0.95
CA ARG A 259 4.71 17.24 -0.55
C ARG A 259 5.64 16.39 0.31
N GLY A 260 5.10 15.64 1.26
CA GLY A 260 5.89 14.72 2.11
C GLY A 260 6.58 13.61 1.31
N ALA A 261 5.97 13.12 0.24
CA ALA A 261 6.59 12.14 -0.65
C ALA A 261 7.73 12.76 -1.48
N TYR A 262 7.48 13.90 -2.11
CA TYR A 262 8.39 14.50 -3.09
C TYR A 262 9.48 15.40 -2.49
N VAL A 263 9.41 15.76 -1.20
CA VAL A 263 10.41 16.65 -0.56
C VAL A 263 11.84 16.12 -0.65
N HIS A 264 12.01 14.79 -0.74
CA HIS A 264 13.30 14.13 -0.86
C HIS A 264 13.60 13.63 -2.27
N TYR A 265 12.70 13.85 -3.23
CA TYR A 265 12.89 13.35 -4.58
C TYR A 265 14.03 14.09 -5.29
N ASP A 266 14.99 13.32 -5.79
CA ASP A 266 16.17 13.80 -6.48
C ASP A 266 16.66 12.67 -7.39
N ALA A 267 16.36 12.77 -8.69
CA ALA A 267 16.62 11.70 -9.65
C ALA A 267 18.12 11.40 -9.81
N ASP A 268 19.00 12.39 -9.61
CA ASP A 268 20.45 12.19 -9.66
C ASP A 268 20.94 11.37 -8.48
N LYS A 269 20.44 11.65 -7.27
CA LYS A 269 20.78 10.87 -6.06
C LYS A 269 20.11 9.49 -6.03
N MET A 270 18.95 9.37 -6.66
CA MET A 270 18.17 8.14 -6.68
C MET A 270 18.54 7.22 -7.85
N HIS A 271 19.35 7.69 -8.81
CA HIS A 271 19.74 6.91 -9.97
C HIS A 271 20.31 5.54 -9.60
N GLY A 272 19.83 4.49 -10.28
CA GLY A 272 20.21 3.12 -10.00
C GLY A 272 19.44 2.47 -8.84
N LEU A 273 18.54 3.18 -8.15
CA LEU A 273 17.66 2.53 -7.16
C LEU A 273 16.55 1.71 -7.83
N PRO A 274 16.12 0.60 -7.24
CA PRO A 274 15.08 -0.26 -7.80
C PRO A 274 13.72 0.44 -7.79
N VAL A 275 12.98 0.25 -8.87
CA VAL A 275 11.59 0.65 -9.06
C VAL A 275 10.78 -0.62 -9.31
N GLY A 276 9.72 -0.81 -8.52
CA GLY A 276 8.86 -1.99 -8.62
C GLY A 276 7.43 -1.64 -9.00
N VAL A 277 6.71 -2.65 -9.47
CA VAL A 277 5.25 -2.61 -9.65
C VAL A 277 4.58 -3.48 -8.62
N GLN A 278 3.37 -3.07 -8.24
CA GLN A 278 2.49 -3.83 -7.38
C GLN A 278 1.37 -4.44 -8.21
N VAL A 279 1.24 -5.75 -8.14
CA VAL A 279 0.20 -6.56 -8.75
C VAL A 279 -0.84 -6.89 -7.70
N VAL A 280 -2.10 -6.53 -7.94
CA VAL A 280 -3.19 -6.68 -6.99
C VAL A 280 -4.27 -7.58 -7.57
N GLY A 281 -4.60 -8.62 -6.82
CA GLY A 281 -5.79 -9.45 -7.00
C GLY A 281 -6.81 -9.16 -5.90
N GLN A 282 -8.01 -9.74 -6.03
CA GLN A 282 -8.99 -9.65 -4.96
C GLN A 282 -8.56 -10.51 -3.75
N ARG A 283 -9.26 -10.34 -2.64
CA ARG A 283 -9.09 -11.12 -1.42
C ARG A 283 -8.99 -12.63 -1.70
N LEU A 284 -7.98 -13.29 -1.12
CA LEU A 284 -7.70 -14.72 -1.24
C LEU A 284 -7.44 -15.16 -2.69
N GLN A 285 -6.61 -14.44 -3.43
CA GLN A 285 -6.19 -14.78 -4.80
C GLN A 285 -4.64 -14.84 -4.92
N GLU A 286 -3.96 -15.29 -3.88
CA GLU A 286 -2.49 -15.42 -3.82
C GLU A 286 -1.91 -16.20 -5.00
N GLU A 287 -2.51 -17.34 -5.35
CA GLU A 287 -2.07 -18.19 -6.45
C GLU A 287 -2.15 -17.47 -7.79
N LYS A 288 -3.24 -16.73 -8.03
CA LYS A 288 -3.43 -15.92 -9.24
C LYS A 288 -2.40 -14.79 -9.30
N VAL A 289 -2.22 -14.05 -8.20
CA VAL A 289 -1.27 -12.92 -8.17
C VAL A 289 0.16 -13.40 -8.41
N LEU A 290 0.59 -14.48 -7.75
CA LEU A 290 1.92 -15.06 -7.99
C LEU A 290 2.11 -15.53 -9.44
N ALA A 291 1.09 -16.16 -10.03
CA ALA A 291 1.12 -16.56 -11.43
C ALA A 291 1.22 -15.35 -12.38
N VAL A 292 0.45 -14.29 -12.13
CA VAL A 292 0.50 -13.05 -12.92
C VAL A 292 1.85 -12.34 -12.77
N MET A 293 2.45 -12.32 -11.57
CA MET A 293 3.80 -11.79 -11.38
C MET A 293 4.82 -12.55 -12.25
N GLY A 294 4.70 -13.89 -12.34
CA GLY A 294 5.53 -14.70 -13.24
C GLY A 294 5.35 -14.33 -14.70
N ARG A 295 4.12 -14.10 -15.13
CA ARG A 295 3.79 -13.64 -16.50
C ARG A 295 4.40 -12.28 -16.82
N ILE A 296 4.48 -11.38 -15.83
CA ILE A 296 5.11 -10.06 -15.97
C ILE A 296 6.64 -10.22 -16.09
N GLU A 297 7.27 -11.03 -15.23
CA GLU A 297 8.72 -11.33 -15.33
C GLU A 297 9.08 -11.90 -16.71
N GLU A 298 8.32 -12.88 -17.21
CA GLU A 298 8.48 -13.46 -18.55
C GLU A 298 8.24 -12.45 -19.68
N ALA A 299 7.34 -11.49 -19.50
CA ALA A 299 7.10 -10.43 -20.48
C ALA A 299 8.26 -9.43 -20.53
N MET A 300 8.83 -9.08 -19.38
CA MET A 300 10.02 -8.24 -19.31
C MET A 300 11.23 -8.88 -20.00
N GLU A 301 11.46 -10.18 -19.78
CA GLU A 301 12.54 -10.90 -20.48
C GLU A 301 12.38 -10.85 -22.00
N ARG A 302 11.13 -10.97 -22.50
CA ARG A 302 10.84 -10.97 -23.93
C ARG A 302 10.97 -9.58 -24.57
N TRP A 303 10.57 -8.53 -23.87
CA TRP A 303 10.36 -7.21 -24.48
C TRP A 303 11.25 -6.09 -23.93
N ALA A 304 11.74 -6.21 -22.69
CA ALA A 304 12.48 -5.17 -21.98
C ALA A 304 13.99 -5.46 -21.85
N GLY A 305 14.50 -6.46 -22.58
CA GLY A 305 15.95 -6.72 -22.69
C GLY A 305 16.52 -7.61 -21.58
N GLY A 306 15.71 -8.15 -20.68
CA GLY A 306 16.16 -9.13 -19.67
C GLY A 306 15.32 -9.15 -18.39
N LYS A 307 15.70 -10.03 -17.45
CA LYS A 307 15.20 -9.99 -16.07
C LYS A 307 15.73 -8.75 -15.36
N PHE A 308 15.00 -8.31 -14.33
CA PHE A 308 15.50 -7.29 -13.42
C PHE A 308 16.85 -7.70 -12.83
N GLU A 309 17.87 -6.85 -13.01
CA GLU A 309 19.20 -7.06 -12.46
C GLU A 309 19.19 -6.68 -10.97
N LEU A 310 19.55 -7.63 -10.11
CA LEU A 310 19.68 -7.34 -8.68
C LEU A 310 20.86 -6.39 -8.44
N LEU A 311 20.70 -5.49 -7.47
CA LEU A 311 21.83 -4.69 -6.99
C LEU A 311 22.94 -5.62 -6.50
N GLU A 312 24.14 -5.48 -7.07
CA GLU A 312 25.33 -6.14 -6.55
C GLU A 312 25.62 -5.58 -5.15
N ILE A 313 25.90 -6.49 -4.21
CA ILE A 313 26.33 -6.13 -2.86
C ILE A 313 27.84 -6.29 -2.86
N ASP A 314 28.56 -5.16 -2.91
CA ASP A 314 29.99 -5.09 -2.64
C ASP A 314 30.31 -5.39 -1.15
#